data_AF-A0A0K8U9K4-F1
#
_entry.id   AF-A0A0K8U9K4-F1
#
_cell.length_a   1.000
_cell.length_b   1.000
_cell.length_c   1.000
_cell.angle_alpha   90.00
_cell.angle_beta   90.00
_cell.angle_gamma   90.00
#
_symmetry.space_group_name_H-M   'P 1'
#
loop_
_entity.id
_entity.type
_entity.pdbx_description
1 polymer ?
#
loop_
_entity_poly.entity_id
_entity_poly.type
_entity_poly.pdbx_seq_one_letter_code
_entity_poly.pdbx_strand_id
1 'polypeptide(L)'
;MRLPLLKVLRCIYMLSKISNVWIGPRLIKLQGFFKMNLFFKLSIYAQPLQIFISYIDLMNTPAQRRAELQANYYFFCICAKCTNTAETHEMLAAACTNKNCNEFLDINLNNCPRCDAGVSPKHRNAYNEAMTITKTHLENMKDIACE
;
A
#
# COMPACT_ATOMS: atom_id res chain seq x y z
N MET A 1 -27.43 -37.17 -4.71
CA MET A 1 -27.42 -35.81 -4.13
C MET A 1 -26.74 -34.87 -5.11
N ARG A 2 -27.54 -34.04 -5.79
CA ARG A 2 -27.11 -33.08 -6.82
C ARG A 2 -26.82 -31.73 -6.17
N LEU A 3 -25.57 -31.25 -6.24
CA LEU A 3 -25.26 -29.84 -5.99
C LEU A 3 -25.67 -29.00 -7.22
N PRO A 4 -26.20 -27.77 -7.04
CA PRO A 4 -26.75 -27.00 -8.14
C PRO A 4 -25.64 -26.31 -8.96
N LEU A 5 -25.61 -26.61 -10.27
CA LEU A 5 -24.74 -26.03 -11.31
C LEU A 5 -24.87 -24.50 -11.49
N LEU A 6 -25.79 -23.81 -10.80
CA LEU A 6 -26.05 -22.38 -10.99
C LEU A 6 -25.04 -21.43 -10.32
N LYS A 7 -24.17 -21.90 -9.41
CA LYS A 7 -23.18 -21.01 -8.76
C LYS A 7 -21.86 -20.89 -9.54
N VAL A 8 -21.53 -21.85 -10.42
CA VAL A 8 -20.28 -21.84 -11.19
C VAL A 8 -20.40 -20.98 -12.47
N LEU A 9 -21.59 -20.85 -13.05
CA LEU A 9 -21.82 -20.01 -14.24
C LEU A 9 -21.80 -18.50 -13.97
N ARG A 10 -21.89 -18.05 -12.71
CA ARG A 10 -21.81 -16.61 -12.38
C ARG A 10 -20.38 -16.07 -12.37
N CYS A 11 -19.37 -16.96 -12.39
CA CYS A 11 -17.97 -16.58 -12.45
C CYS A 11 -17.48 -16.34 -13.90
N ILE A 12 -18.23 -16.81 -14.91
CA ILE A 12 -17.85 -16.68 -16.34
C ILE A 12 -18.56 -15.48 -17.01
N TYR A 13 -19.65 -14.96 -16.44
CA TYR A 13 -20.49 -13.90 -17.04
C TYR A 13 -20.12 -12.44 -16.68
N MET A 14 -18.89 -12.20 -16.20
CA MET A 14 -18.36 -10.85 -15.93
C MET A 14 -17.18 -10.48 -16.86
N LEU A 15 -17.05 -11.15 -18.01
CA LEU A 15 -15.93 -10.95 -18.95
C LEU A 15 -16.34 -10.60 -20.39
N SER A 16 -17.59 -10.21 -20.66
CA SER A 16 -18.04 -10.05 -22.07
C SER A 16 -18.86 -8.81 -22.42
N LYS A 17 -18.75 -7.68 -21.70
CA LYS A 17 -19.39 -6.43 -22.16
C LYS A 17 -18.52 -5.19 -22.01
N ILE A 18 -17.44 -5.13 -22.79
CA ILE A 18 -16.96 -3.87 -23.37
C ILE A 18 -16.53 -4.15 -24.81
N SER A 19 -17.51 -4.41 -25.67
CA SER A 19 -17.33 -4.42 -27.11
C SER A 19 -17.95 -3.14 -27.67
N ASN A 20 -17.08 -2.33 -28.28
CA ASN A 20 -17.35 -1.18 -29.15
C ASN A 20 -17.71 0.14 -28.46
N VAL A 21 -16.68 0.89 -28.08
CA VAL A 21 -16.77 2.35 -27.93
C VAL A 21 -16.14 2.97 -29.16
N TRP A 22 -16.98 3.30 -30.14
CA TRP A 22 -16.66 4.20 -31.24
C TRP A 22 -16.74 5.63 -30.70
N ILE A 23 -15.59 6.29 -30.51
CA ILE A 23 -15.55 7.73 -30.19
C ILE A 23 -15.24 8.45 -31.50
N GLY A 24 -16.29 8.78 -32.24
CA GLY A 24 -16.21 9.78 -33.29
C GLY A 24 -15.86 11.17 -32.72
N PRO A 25 -15.48 12.13 -33.57
CA PRO A 25 -14.97 13.42 -33.14
C PRO A 25 -16.13 14.33 -32.76
N ARG A 26 -16.62 14.26 -31.53
CA ARG A 26 -17.53 15.28 -31.00
C ARG A 26 -17.36 15.45 -29.50
N LEU A 27 -16.72 16.55 -29.14
CA LEU A 27 -16.66 17.12 -27.80
C LEU A 27 -18.08 17.24 -27.24
N ILE A 28 -18.38 16.50 -26.18
CA ILE A 28 -19.56 16.75 -25.35
C ILE A 28 -19.05 17.36 -24.04
N LYS A 29 -19.27 18.67 -23.89
CA LYS A 29 -19.17 19.36 -22.61
C LYS A 29 -20.20 18.75 -21.65
N LEU A 30 -19.75 17.96 -20.70
CA LEU A 30 -20.54 17.67 -19.50
C LEU A 30 -20.32 18.83 -18.52
N GLN A 31 -21.22 19.80 -18.54
CA GLN A 31 -21.34 20.78 -17.46
C GLN A 31 -22.24 20.18 -16.37
N GLY A 32 -21.61 19.72 -15.30
CA GLY A 32 -22.26 19.23 -14.09
C GLY A 32 -21.23 19.14 -12.96
N PHE A 33 -21.25 20.16 -12.10
CA PHE A 33 -20.55 20.33 -10.82
C PHE A 33 -19.84 19.08 -10.22
N PHE A 34 -18.52 19.00 -10.40
CA PHE A 34 -17.53 18.78 -9.33
C PHE A 34 -16.15 19.09 -9.93
N LYS A 35 -15.50 20.15 -9.44
CA LYS A 35 -14.30 20.73 -10.03
C LYS A 35 -13.05 20.01 -9.50
N MET A 36 -12.83 18.76 -9.89
CA MET A 36 -11.51 18.13 -9.80
C MET A 36 -11.13 17.47 -11.12
N ASN A 37 -10.38 18.22 -11.93
CA ASN A 37 -9.81 17.70 -13.16
C ASN A 37 -8.70 16.71 -12.81
N LEU A 38 -8.99 15.42 -12.92
CA LEU A 38 -7.98 14.37 -12.78
C LEU A 38 -7.20 14.27 -14.11
N PHE A 39 -6.03 14.92 -14.16
CA PHE A 39 -5.16 14.91 -15.34
C PHE A 39 -4.23 13.69 -15.31
N PHE A 40 -4.53 12.67 -16.11
CA PHE A 40 -3.57 11.59 -16.40
C PHE A 40 -2.69 11.98 -17.59
N LYS A 41 -1.40 12.21 -17.36
CA LYS A 41 -0.41 12.44 -18.43
C LYS A 41 0.17 11.11 -18.88
N LEU A 42 -0.48 10.44 -19.84
CA LEU A 42 0.07 9.22 -20.44
C LEU A 42 1.14 9.59 -21.48
N SER A 43 2.37 9.15 -21.25
CA SER A 43 3.43 9.12 -22.26
C SER A 43 3.30 7.83 -23.07
N ILE A 44 3.25 7.95 -24.39
CA ILE A 44 2.96 6.85 -25.32
C ILE A 44 4.14 5.85 -25.30
N TYR A 45 3.91 4.61 -24.87
CA TYR A 45 4.86 3.50 -24.97
C TYR A 45 4.18 2.25 -25.53
N ALA A 46 4.89 1.52 -26.40
CA ALA A 46 4.39 0.46 -27.29
C ALA A 46 4.12 -0.91 -26.63
N GLN A 47 3.68 -0.93 -25.38
CA GLN A 47 3.26 -2.14 -24.65
C GLN A 47 1.90 -1.88 -23.99
N PRO A 48 1.07 -2.90 -23.70
CA PRO A 48 -0.11 -2.71 -22.87
C PRO A 48 0.34 -2.28 -21.47
N LEU A 49 0.40 -0.97 -21.24
CA LEU A 49 0.72 -0.37 -19.96
C LEU A 49 -0.41 -0.70 -18.97
N GLN A 50 -0.15 -1.64 -18.08
CA GLN A 50 -0.98 -1.79 -16.89
C GLN A 50 -0.65 -0.64 -15.95
N ILE A 51 -1.61 0.26 -15.78
CA ILE A 51 -1.49 1.42 -14.88
C ILE A 51 -2.02 0.98 -13.52
N PHE A 52 -1.16 1.06 -12.50
CA PHE A 52 -1.52 0.78 -11.12
C PHE A 52 -1.60 2.09 -10.34
N ILE A 53 -2.68 2.27 -9.61
CA ILE A 53 -2.85 3.36 -8.64
C ILE A 53 -3.02 2.74 -7.25
N SER A 54 -2.60 3.46 -6.21
CA SER A 54 -2.83 3.02 -4.83
C SER A 54 -4.21 3.46 -4.38
N TYR A 55 -4.99 2.53 -3.83
CA TYR A 55 -6.28 2.82 -3.20
C TYR A 55 -6.18 3.17 -1.72
N ILE A 56 -5.02 2.91 -1.13
CA ILE A 56 -4.78 2.99 0.31
C ILE A 56 -3.46 3.72 0.56
N ASP A 57 -3.23 4.09 1.82
CA ASP A 57 -1.99 4.74 2.25
C ASP A 57 -0.79 3.78 2.14
N LEU A 58 0.28 4.27 1.51
CA LEU A 58 1.54 3.53 1.32
C LEU A 58 2.41 3.52 2.59
N MET A 59 2.17 4.44 3.53
CA MET A 59 2.91 4.53 4.80
C MET A 59 2.51 3.43 5.80
N ASN A 60 1.36 2.78 5.59
CA ASN A 60 0.92 1.64 6.37
C ASN A 60 1.84 0.42 6.15
N THR A 61 2.01 -0.42 7.17
CA THR A 61 2.75 -1.69 7.03
C THR A 61 2.05 -2.62 6.03
N PRO A 62 2.78 -3.53 5.36
CA PRO A 62 2.19 -4.50 4.44
C PRO A 62 1.02 -5.29 5.02
N ALA A 63 1.08 -5.63 6.31
CA ALA A 63 0.00 -6.31 7.02
C ALA A 63 -1.26 -5.44 7.12
N GLN A 64 -1.12 -4.18 7.55
CA GLN A 64 -2.23 -3.23 7.61
C GLN A 64 -2.83 -2.98 6.23
N ARG A 65 -1.99 -2.79 5.21
CA ARG A 65 -2.42 -2.61 3.81
C ARG A 65 -3.26 -3.79 3.32
N ARG A 66 -2.84 -5.03 3.60
CA ARG A 66 -3.61 -6.23 3.23
C ARG A 66 -4.91 -6.34 4.00
N ALA A 67 -4.91 -6.03 5.30
CA ALA A 67 -6.14 -6.05 6.10
C ALA A 67 -7.17 -5.02 5.58
N GLU A 68 -6.72 -3.80 5.28
CA GLU A 68 -7.56 -2.74 4.73
C GLU A 68 -8.11 -3.10 3.34
N LEU A 69 -7.25 -3.61 2.44
CA LEU A 69 -7.68 -4.05 1.11
C LEU A 69 -8.63 -5.26 1.17
N GLN A 70 -8.41 -6.18 2.10
CA GLN A 70 -9.30 -7.31 2.30
C GLN A 70 -10.66 -6.85 2.84
N ALA A 71 -10.69 -5.93 3.80
CA ALA A 71 -11.92 -5.45 4.42
C ALA A 71 -12.75 -4.58 3.46
N ASN A 72 -12.10 -3.68 2.72
CA ASN A 72 -12.79 -2.66 1.92
C ASN A 72 -12.96 -3.07 0.45
N TYR A 73 -12.07 -3.92 -0.09
CA TYR A 73 -12.03 -4.29 -1.51
C TYR A 73 -12.02 -5.81 -1.75
N TYR A 74 -12.05 -6.63 -0.70
CA TYR A 74 -12.18 -8.09 -0.77
C TYR A 74 -11.07 -8.82 -1.54
N PHE A 75 -9.84 -8.29 -1.54
CA PHE A 75 -8.69 -8.96 -2.15
C PHE A 75 -7.42 -8.85 -1.30
N PHE A 76 -6.46 -9.74 -1.56
CA PHE A 76 -5.12 -9.69 -0.97
C PHE A 76 -4.09 -9.14 -1.96
N CYS A 77 -3.37 -8.09 -1.56
CA CYS A 77 -2.33 -7.50 -2.39
C CYS A 77 -1.07 -8.38 -2.46
N ILE A 78 -0.61 -8.65 -3.68
CA ILE A 78 0.57 -9.45 -4.02
C ILE A 78 1.67 -8.62 -4.72
N CYS A 79 1.61 -7.28 -4.64
CA CYS A 79 2.66 -6.44 -5.22
C CYS A 79 4.01 -6.68 -4.52
N ALA A 80 5.10 -6.31 -5.19
CA ALA A 80 6.47 -6.47 -4.67
C ALA A 80 6.63 -5.92 -3.24
N LYS A 81 5.99 -4.78 -2.92
CA LYS A 81 6.04 -4.16 -1.60
C LYS A 81 5.32 -4.93 -0.50
N CYS A 82 4.36 -5.76 -0.86
CA CYS A 82 3.61 -6.58 0.08
C CYS A 82 4.22 -7.98 0.23
N THR A 83 4.93 -8.47 -0.79
CA THR A 83 5.57 -9.79 -0.78
C THR A 83 7.02 -9.76 -0.28
N ASN A 84 7.71 -8.62 -0.37
CA ASN A 84 9.08 -8.48 0.10
C ASN A 84 9.15 -8.35 1.63
N THR A 85 9.75 -9.34 2.28
CA THR A 85 9.98 -9.37 3.73
C THR A 85 11.06 -8.39 4.17
N ALA A 86 12.04 -8.10 3.32
CA ALA A 86 13.13 -7.17 3.63
C ALA A 86 12.60 -5.74 3.80
N GLU A 87 11.73 -5.28 2.89
CA GLU A 87 11.08 -3.96 3.00
C GLU A 87 10.25 -3.84 4.28
N THR A 88 9.56 -4.92 4.68
CA THR A 88 8.82 -4.94 5.95
C THR A 88 9.73 -4.80 7.16
N HIS A 89 10.88 -5.49 7.13
CA HIS A 89 11.87 -5.43 8.20
C HIS A 89 12.48 -4.02 8.28
N GLU A 90 12.88 -3.43 7.16
CA GLU A 90 13.44 -2.08 7.08
C GLU A 90 12.47 -1.01 7.57
N MET A 91 11.17 -1.13 7.26
CA MET A 91 10.14 -0.19 7.73
C MET A 91 10.00 -0.16 9.26
N LEU A 92 10.30 -1.27 9.95
CA LEU A 92 10.13 -1.41 11.39
C LEU A 92 11.46 -1.47 12.15
N ALA A 93 12.59 -1.52 11.46
CA ALA A 93 13.87 -1.68 12.13
C ALA A 93 14.37 -0.38 12.76
N ALA A 94 15.10 -0.52 13.85
CA ALA A 94 15.88 0.56 14.45
C ALA A 94 17.29 0.59 13.84
N ALA A 95 17.89 1.77 13.82
CA ALA A 95 19.31 1.91 13.53
C ALA A 95 20.15 1.42 14.73
N CYS A 96 21.29 0.81 14.44
CA CYS A 96 22.26 0.46 15.47
C CYS A 96 22.78 1.68 16.23
N THR A 97 23.04 1.52 17.53
CA THR A 97 23.63 2.57 18.38
C THR A 97 25.09 2.85 18.04
N ASN A 98 25.79 1.86 17.48
CA ASN A 98 27.19 1.99 17.08
C ASN A 98 27.28 2.73 15.74
N LYS A 99 27.92 3.90 15.73
CA LYS A 99 28.11 4.74 14.54
C LYS A 99 28.90 4.07 13.42
N ASN A 100 29.69 3.04 13.73
CA ASN A 100 30.45 2.27 12.75
C ASN A 100 29.66 1.07 12.19
N CYS A 101 28.43 0.85 12.65
CA CYS A 101 27.57 -0.25 12.23
C CYS A 101 26.30 0.29 11.57
N ASN A 102 26.15 0.06 10.26
CA ASN A 102 24.97 0.45 9.50
C ASN A 102 23.90 -0.66 9.44
N GLU A 103 23.85 -1.51 10.46
CA GLU A 103 22.89 -2.62 10.50
C GLU A 103 21.53 -2.17 11.02
N PHE A 104 20.47 -2.66 10.38
CA PHE A 104 19.10 -2.51 10.83
C PHE A 104 18.78 -3.62 11.82
N LEU A 105 18.32 -3.28 13.02
CA LEU A 105 18.04 -4.26 14.05
C LEU A 105 16.59 -4.16 14.53
N ASP A 106 16.02 -5.30 14.91
CA ASP A 106 14.78 -5.33 15.68
C ASP A 106 15.06 -4.79 17.08
N ILE A 107 14.34 -3.72 17.45
CA ILE A 107 14.51 -3.06 18.75
C ILE A 107 14.24 -4.01 19.92
N ASN A 108 13.54 -5.12 19.68
CA ASN A 108 13.24 -6.11 20.70
C ASN A 108 14.48 -6.90 21.15
N LEU A 109 15.49 -7.00 20.31
CA LEU A 109 16.75 -7.68 20.60
C LEU A 109 17.58 -6.94 21.65
N ASN A 110 18.36 -7.68 22.42
CA ASN A 110 19.28 -7.10 23.41
C ASN A 110 20.57 -6.61 22.77
N ASN A 111 20.99 -7.23 21.67
CA ASN A 111 22.28 -6.98 21.03
C ASN A 111 22.08 -6.85 19.52
N CYS A 112 22.91 -6.03 18.88
CA CYS A 112 22.95 -5.93 17.42
C CYS A 112 23.51 -7.24 16.82
N PRO A 113 22.85 -7.85 15.83
CA PRO A 113 23.28 -9.13 15.25
C PRO A 113 24.64 -9.06 14.52
N ARG A 114 25.10 -7.85 14.15
CA ARG A 114 26.34 -7.66 13.39
C ARG A 114 27.54 -7.22 14.23
N CYS A 115 27.34 -6.27 15.14
CA CYS A 115 28.45 -5.69 15.92
C CYS A 115 28.38 -6.00 17.42
N ASP A 116 27.37 -6.78 17.84
CA ASP A 116 27.11 -7.15 19.23
C ASP A 116 26.94 -5.97 20.21
N ALA A 117 26.74 -4.75 19.67
CA ALA A 117 26.48 -3.58 20.49
C ALA A 117 25.14 -3.75 21.24
N GLY A 118 25.16 -3.52 22.55
CA GLY A 118 23.98 -3.60 23.40
C GLY A 118 22.94 -2.53 23.06
N VAL A 119 21.69 -2.96 22.96
CA VAL A 119 20.50 -2.10 22.82
C VAL A 119 20.08 -1.65 24.21
N SER A 120 20.52 -0.47 24.62
CA SER A 120 20.15 0.10 25.92
C SER A 120 18.64 0.36 26.04
N PRO A 121 18.06 0.33 27.25
CA PRO A 121 16.68 0.74 27.47
C PRO A 121 16.38 2.16 26.99
N LYS A 122 17.35 3.08 27.10
CA LYS A 122 17.23 4.45 26.59
C LYS A 122 17.04 4.47 25.06
N HIS A 123 17.77 3.63 24.33
CA HIS A 123 17.63 3.50 22.87
C HIS A 123 16.25 2.96 22.48
N ARG A 124 15.79 1.93 23.20
CA ARG A 124 14.46 1.34 23.00
C ARG A 124 13.34 2.35 23.22
N ASN A 125 13.45 3.13 24.29
CA ASN A 125 12.47 4.17 24.60
C ASN A 125 12.48 5.28 23.53
N ALA A 126 13.65 5.74 23.10
CA ALA A 126 13.77 6.76 22.06
C ALA A 126 13.18 6.29 20.72
N TYR A 127 13.44 5.04 20.33
CA TYR A 127 12.84 4.44 19.14
C TYR A 127 11.30 4.36 19.27
N ASN A 128 10.79 3.85 20.39
CA ASN A 128 9.35 3.69 20.60
C ASN A 128 8.63 5.04 20.63
N GLU A 129 9.25 6.06 21.24
CA GLU A 129 8.75 7.43 21.26
C GLU A 129 8.68 7.99 19.84
N ALA A 130 9.76 7.88 19.06
CA ALA A 130 9.78 8.34 17.67
C ALA A 130 8.71 7.64 16.83
N MET A 131 8.59 6.31 16.93
CA MET A 131 7.56 5.54 16.22
C MET A 131 6.14 5.94 16.63
N THR A 132 5.92 6.21 17.92
CA THR A 132 4.61 6.65 18.41
C THR A 132 4.26 8.03 17.86
N ILE A 133 5.20 8.99 17.93
CA ILE A 133 5.01 10.34 17.39
C ILE A 133 4.71 10.28 15.90
N THR A 134 5.51 9.53 15.13
CA THR A 134 5.32 9.37 13.69
C THR A 134 3.96 8.75 13.39
N LYS A 135 3.56 7.69 14.10
CA LYS A 135 2.26 7.05 13.93
C LYS A 135 1.11 8.02 14.18
N THR A 136 1.12 8.73 15.31
CA THR A 136 0.09 9.71 15.65
C THR A 136 0.00 10.82 14.59
N HIS A 137 1.14 11.29 14.09
CA HIS A 137 1.15 12.32 13.05
C HIS A 137 0.55 11.81 11.74
N LEU A 138 0.90 10.59 11.32
CA LEU A 138 0.34 9.95 10.13
C LEU A 138 -1.17 9.71 10.26
N GLU A 139 -1.64 9.34 11.45
CA GLU A 139 -3.08 9.19 11.72
C GLU A 139 -3.81 10.53 11.60
N ASN A 140 -3.29 11.59 12.21
CA ASN A 140 -3.88 12.93 12.10
C ASN A 140 -3.92 13.46 10.66
N MET A 141 -2.97 13.05 9.80
CA MET A 141 -2.97 13.44 8.38
C MET A 141 -4.06 12.73 7.57
N LYS A 142 -4.59 11.59 8.03
CA LYS A 142 -5.65 10.86 7.32
C LYS A 142 -7.01 11.57 7.41
N ASP A 143 -7.26 12.26 8.52
CA ASP A 143 -8.54 12.90 8.80
C ASP A 143 -8.76 14.22 8.02
N ILE A 144 -7.69 14.80 7.46
CA ILE A 144 -7.74 16.09 6.74
C ILE A 144 -8.21 15.91 5.27
N ALA A 145 -8.33 14.68 4.77
CA ALA A 145 -8.64 14.41 3.37
C ALA A 145 -10.12 14.66 2.97
N CYS A 146 -11.00 14.97 3.93
CA CYS A 146 -12.44 15.15 3.70
C CYS A 146 -13.02 16.33 4.51
N GLU A 147 -12.55 17.56 4.28
CA GLU A 147 -13.29 18.80 4.60
C GLU A 147 -13.37 19.72 3.38
#